data_AF-A0A1C5A5T1-F1
#
_entry.id   AF-A0A1C5A5T1-F1
#
_cell.length_a   1.000
_cell.length_b   1.000
_cell.length_c   1.000
_cell.angle_alpha   90.00
_cell.angle_beta   90.00
_cell.angle_gamma   90.00
#
_symmetry.space_group_name_H-M   'P 1'
#
loop_
_entity.id
_entity.type
_entity.pdbx_description
1 polymer ?
#
loop_
_entity_poly.entity_id
_entity_poly.type
_entity_poly.pdbx_seq_one_letter_code
_entity_poly.pdbx_strand_id
1 'polypeptide(L)'
;MTDTSSAFTPPHPGAERARRDHAALFRVTERHADTEERRRRHGNAYVPEPYEAVSLVLALAVGAAELTPGEEPVDHADLMAALTLVPRVRADVDTLEAGLLSLARDRGMTWQEIAFGLGLGSAQAARQRFERVSGRTTPAAD
;
A
#
# COMPACT_ATOMS: atom_id res chain seq x y z
N MET A 1 21.93 -35.98 8.40
CA MET A 1 22.43 -35.53 7.08
C MET A 1 21.83 -34.15 6.84
N THR A 2 22.44 -33.12 7.42
CA THR A 2 22.02 -31.72 7.31
C THR A 2 22.41 -31.22 5.94
N ASP A 3 21.42 -30.93 5.10
CA ASP A 3 21.62 -30.48 3.73
C ASP A 3 22.35 -29.12 3.73
N THR A 4 23.67 -29.19 3.51
CA THR A 4 24.58 -28.03 3.51
C THR A 4 24.39 -27.19 2.24
N SER A 5 23.63 -27.70 1.25
CA SER A 5 23.32 -27.01 -0.01
C SER A 5 22.45 -25.77 0.17
N SER A 6 21.60 -25.75 1.20
CA SER A 6 20.71 -24.62 1.49
C SER A 6 21.45 -23.35 1.90
N ALA A 7 22.69 -23.45 2.42
CA ALA A 7 23.44 -22.30 2.91
C ALA A 7 24.03 -21.40 1.81
N PHE A 8 24.21 -21.94 0.58
CA PHE A 8 24.85 -21.23 -0.54
C PHE A 8 23.89 -20.84 -1.67
N THR A 9 22.60 -21.11 -1.51
CA THR A 9 21.58 -20.69 -2.47
C THR A 9 21.02 -19.33 -2.04
N PRO A 10 21.15 -18.27 -2.88
CA PRO A 10 20.54 -16.98 -2.58
C PRO A 10 19.03 -17.16 -2.35
N PRO A 11 18.45 -16.53 -1.31
CA PRO A 11 17.03 -16.65 -1.04
C PRO A 11 16.21 -16.18 -2.25
N HIS A 12 15.10 -16.86 -2.51
CA HIS A 12 14.23 -16.55 -3.65
C HIS A 12 13.76 -15.08 -3.56
N PRO A 13 13.90 -14.26 -4.63
CA PRO A 13 13.57 -12.83 -4.58
C PRO A 13 12.16 -12.52 -4.08
N GLY A 14 11.18 -13.39 -4.39
CA GLY A 14 9.82 -13.28 -3.87
C GLY A 14 9.70 -13.49 -2.35
N ALA A 15 10.49 -14.40 -1.77
CA ALA A 15 10.50 -14.62 -0.32
C ALA A 15 11.13 -13.44 0.42
N GLU A 16 12.20 -12.86 -0.13
CA GLU A 16 12.81 -11.63 0.41
C GLU A 16 11.87 -10.44 0.33
N ARG A 17 11.04 -10.36 -0.71
CA ARG A 17 9.99 -9.34 -0.80
C ARG A 17 8.93 -9.53 0.29
N ALA A 18 8.38 -10.72 0.44
CA ALA A 18 7.37 -11.02 1.45
C ALA A 18 7.88 -10.75 2.89
N ARG A 19 9.14 -11.09 3.18
CA ARG A 19 9.78 -10.78 4.47
C ARG A 19 9.87 -9.28 4.73
N ARG A 20 10.27 -8.48 3.73
CA ARG A 20 10.33 -7.02 3.85
C ARG A 20 8.94 -6.41 4.04
N ASP A 21 7.95 -6.90 3.30
CA ASP A 21 6.56 -6.45 3.44
C ASP A 21 6.04 -6.71 4.87
N HIS A 22 6.27 -7.91 5.41
CA HIS A 22 5.93 -8.25 6.79
C HIS A 22 6.69 -7.39 7.82
N ALA A 23 8.00 -7.23 7.66
CA ALA A 23 8.81 -6.43 8.58
C ALA A 23 8.39 -4.95 8.59
N ALA A 24 8.05 -4.39 7.42
CA ALA A 24 7.56 -3.03 7.30
C ALA A 24 6.20 -2.88 8.01
N LEU A 25 5.26 -3.80 7.76
CA LEU A 25 3.95 -3.79 8.41
C LEU A 25 4.08 -3.92 9.93
N PHE A 26 4.84 -4.90 10.40
CA PHE A 26 5.09 -5.09 11.83
C PHE A 26 5.67 -3.82 12.47
N ARG A 27 6.66 -3.20 11.83
CA ARG A 27 7.31 -1.98 12.33
C ARG A 27 6.34 -0.81 12.48
N VAL A 28 5.49 -0.59 11.48
CA VAL A 28 4.49 0.49 11.52
C VAL A 28 3.42 0.18 12.56
N THR A 29 2.92 -1.07 12.60
CA THR A 29 1.92 -1.52 13.56
C THR A 29 2.38 -1.34 14.99
N GLU A 30 3.52 -1.92 15.37
CA GLU A 30 4.03 -1.79 16.74
C GLU A 30 4.21 -0.34 17.20
N ARG A 31 4.63 0.53 16.27
CA ARG A 31 5.02 1.89 16.63
C ARG A 31 3.87 2.89 16.54
N HIS A 32 2.90 2.64 15.67
CA HIS A 32 1.91 3.64 15.27
C HIS A 32 0.47 3.13 15.16
N ALA A 33 0.22 1.83 15.31
CA ALA A 33 -1.09 1.23 15.07
C ALA A 33 -1.38 -0.02 15.94
N ASP A 34 -0.72 -0.18 17.09
CA ASP A 34 -0.92 -1.27 18.05
C ASP A 34 -2.27 -1.16 18.78
N THR A 35 -2.72 0.06 19.08
CA THR A 35 -4.04 0.32 19.67
C THR A 35 -5.06 0.81 18.64
N GLU A 36 -6.35 0.59 18.94
CA GLU A 36 -7.44 1.12 18.12
C GLU A 36 -7.40 2.65 18.04
N GLU A 37 -7.17 3.33 19.16
CA GLU A 37 -7.01 4.78 19.22
C GLU A 37 -5.90 5.27 18.26
N ARG A 38 -4.75 4.60 18.27
CA ARG A 38 -3.63 4.96 17.39
C ARG A 38 -3.94 4.72 15.92
N ARG A 39 -4.72 3.68 15.57
CA ARG A 39 -5.20 3.40 14.20
C ARG A 39 -6.21 4.44 13.71
N ARG A 40 -7.16 4.84 14.57
CA ARG A 40 -8.22 5.81 14.25
C ARG A 40 -7.69 7.23 13.94
N ARG A 41 -6.41 7.53 14.19
CA ARG A 41 -5.80 8.82 13.80
C ARG A 41 -5.78 9.06 12.28
N HIS A 42 -5.83 7.99 11.48
CA HIS A 42 -5.75 8.07 10.03
C HIS A 42 -7.11 7.92 9.31
N GLY A 43 -8.13 7.35 9.97
CA GLY A 43 -9.41 7.05 9.34
C GLY A 43 -10.59 7.67 10.08
N ASN A 44 -11.67 7.97 9.35
CA ASN A 44 -12.92 8.37 9.94
C ASN A 44 -13.70 7.11 10.40
N ALA A 45 -13.95 6.97 11.70
CA ALA A 45 -14.64 5.79 12.24
C ALA A 45 -16.10 5.63 11.75
N TYR A 46 -16.69 6.67 11.16
CA TYR A 46 -18.09 6.71 10.73
C TYR A 46 -18.25 6.76 9.21
N VAL A 47 -17.18 7.03 8.46
CA VAL A 47 -17.24 7.16 7.00
C VAL A 47 -16.10 6.32 6.43
N PRO A 48 -16.39 5.27 5.63
CA PRO A 48 -15.35 4.45 5.05
C PRO A 48 -14.49 5.29 4.10
N GLU A 49 -13.18 5.10 4.17
CA GLU A 49 -12.27 5.69 3.18
C GLU A 49 -12.48 5.02 1.81
N PRO A 50 -12.21 5.72 0.68
CA PRO A 50 -12.43 5.16 -0.66
C PRO A 50 -11.78 3.79 -0.87
N TYR A 51 -10.58 3.55 -0.30
CA TYR A 51 -9.91 2.26 -0.35
C TYR A 51 -10.69 1.18 0.39
N GLU A 52 -11.17 1.49 1.60
CA GLU A 52 -11.94 0.55 2.44
C GLU A 52 -13.25 0.16 1.75
N ALA A 53 -13.96 1.13 1.16
CA ALA A 53 -15.18 0.89 0.41
C ALA A 53 -14.96 -0.04 -0.79
N VAL A 54 -13.92 0.22 -1.61
CA VAL A 54 -13.57 -0.62 -2.76
C VAL A 54 -13.18 -2.03 -2.32
N SER A 55 -12.36 -2.16 -1.27
CA SER A 55 -11.94 -3.46 -0.74
C SER A 55 -13.11 -4.26 -0.16
N LEU A 56 -14.04 -3.60 0.53
CA LEU A 56 -15.22 -4.23 1.11
C LEU A 56 -16.15 -4.78 0.01
N VAL A 57 -16.47 -3.98 -1.00
CA VAL A 57 -17.30 -4.42 -2.14
C VAL A 57 -16.66 -5.62 -2.84
N LEU A 58 -15.34 -5.58 -3.09
CA LEU A 58 -14.64 -6.72 -3.68
C LEU A 58 -14.71 -7.96 -2.79
N ALA A 59 -14.45 -7.82 -1.49
CA ALA A 59 -14.46 -8.94 -0.54
C ALA A 59 -15.84 -9.59 -0.44
N LEU A 60 -16.91 -8.80 -0.35
CA LEU A 60 -18.29 -9.29 -0.35
C LEU A 60 -18.63 -9.97 -1.68
N ALA A 61 -18.27 -9.36 -2.82
CA ALA A 61 -18.57 -9.91 -4.16
C ALA A 61 -17.89 -11.27 -4.43
N VAL A 62 -16.69 -11.50 -3.87
CA VAL A 62 -15.96 -12.78 -4.02
C VAL A 62 -16.21 -13.75 -2.86
N GLY A 63 -17.06 -13.40 -1.90
CA GLY A 63 -17.37 -14.22 -0.72
C GLY A 63 -16.21 -14.34 0.28
N ALA A 64 -15.25 -13.43 0.27
CA ALA A 64 -14.18 -13.34 1.25
C ALA A 64 -14.59 -12.61 2.54
N ALA A 65 -15.72 -11.91 2.51
CA ALA A 65 -16.40 -11.33 3.68
C ALA A 65 -17.84 -11.82 3.72
N GLU A 66 -18.38 -12.02 4.92
CA GLU A 66 -19.77 -12.42 5.14
C GLU A 66 -20.66 -11.20 5.30
N LEU A 67 -21.85 -11.26 4.70
CA LEU A 67 -22.90 -10.27 4.93
C LEU A 67 -23.41 -10.36 6.37
N THR A 68 -23.72 -9.21 6.94
CA THR A 68 -24.41 -9.13 8.22
C THR A 68 -25.93 -9.33 8.07
N PRO A 69 -26.65 -9.81 9.10
CA PRO A 69 -28.10 -9.99 9.01
C PRO A 69 -28.83 -8.69 8.63
N GLY A 70 -29.58 -8.73 7.52
CA GLY A 70 -30.32 -7.57 7.00
C GLY A 70 -29.54 -6.69 6.01
N GLU A 71 -28.31 -7.07 5.69
CA GLU A 71 -27.52 -6.45 4.62
C GLU A 71 -27.89 -7.04 3.25
N GLU A 72 -28.09 -6.19 2.25
CA GLU A 72 -28.36 -6.62 0.89
C GLU A 72 -27.08 -7.15 0.22
N PRO A 73 -27.17 -8.19 -0.64
CA PRO A 73 -26.02 -8.63 -1.42
C PRO A 73 -25.51 -7.53 -2.35
N VAL A 74 -24.19 -7.56 -2.63
CA VAL A 74 -23.57 -6.66 -3.60
C VAL A 74 -24.29 -6.73 -4.95
N ASP A 75 -24.73 -5.58 -5.44
CA ASP A 75 -25.44 -5.46 -6.71
C ASP A 75 -24.62 -4.75 -7.80
N HIS A 76 -25.25 -4.49 -8.95
CA HIS A 76 -24.60 -3.80 -10.07
C HIS A 76 -24.22 -2.34 -9.73
N ALA A 77 -25.06 -1.63 -8.99
CA ALA A 77 -24.81 -0.24 -8.61
C ALA A 77 -23.61 -0.16 -7.64
N ASP A 78 -23.48 -1.11 -6.73
CA ASP A 78 -22.34 -1.21 -5.81
C ASP A 78 -21.01 -1.40 -6.57
N LEU A 79 -21.00 -2.28 -7.58
CA LEU A 79 -19.84 -2.48 -8.44
C LEU A 79 -19.48 -1.21 -9.21
N MET A 80 -20.48 -0.49 -9.74
CA MET A 80 -20.25 0.78 -10.43
C MET A 80 -19.74 1.87 -9.47
N ALA A 81 -20.24 1.93 -8.24
CA ALA A 81 -19.76 2.83 -7.21
C ALA A 81 -18.29 2.52 -6.86
N ALA A 82 -17.95 1.25 -6.63
CA ALA A 82 -16.57 0.83 -6.36
C ALA A 82 -15.62 1.17 -7.53
N LEU A 83 -16.01 0.89 -8.78
CA LEU A 83 -15.23 1.25 -9.97
C LEU A 83 -15.02 2.76 -10.09
N THR A 84 -16.03 3.55 -9.74
CA THR A 84 -15.95 5.03 -9.74
C THR A 84 -14.94 5.54 -8.72
N LEU A 85 -14.74 4.83 -7.60
CA LEU A 85 -13.76 5.19 -6.57
C LEU A 85 -12.32 4.78 -6.93
N VAL A 86 -12.10 3.85 -7.86
CA VAL A 86 -10.75 3.36 -8.20
C VAL A 86 -9.78 4.48 -8.63
N PRO A 87 -10.16 5.44 -9.51
CA PRO A 87 -9.28 6.56 -9.85
C PRO A 87 -8.90 7.40 -8.63
N ARG A 88 -9.83 7.60 -7.69
CA ARG A 88 -9.57 8.33 -6.45
C ARG A 88 -8.57 7.60 -5.56
N VAL A 89 -8.78 6.29 -5.34
CA VAL A 89 -7.85 5.44 -4.56
C VAL A 89 -6.44 5.50 -5.15
N ARG A 90 -6.30 5.45 -6.48
CA ARG A 90 -4.99 5.56 -7.15
C ARG A 90 -4.33 6.91 -6.90
N ALA A 91 -5.09 8.01 -6.99
CA ALA A 91 -4.58 9.35 -6.73
C ALA A 91 -4.15 9.53 -5.26
N ASP A 92 -4.89 8.95 -4.31
CA ASP A 92 -4.54 8.97 -2.89
C ASP A 92 -3.23 8.20 -2.64
N VAL A 93 -3.06 7.02 -3.26
CA VAL A 93 -1.81 6.24 -3.19
C VAL A 93 -0.63 7.00 -3.82
N ASP A 94 -0.83 7.63 -4.98
CA ASP A 94 0.21 8.43 -5.62
C ASP A 94 0.64 9.62 -4.74
N THR A 95 -0.32 10.26 -4.07
CA THR A 95 -0.07 11.37 -3.15
C THR A 95 0.72 10.92 -1.92
N LEU A 96 0.34 9.80 -1.32
CA LEU A 96 1.09 9.19 -0.20
C LEU A 96 2.51 8.83 -0.62
N GLU A 97 2.67 8.22 -1.80
CA GLU A 97 3.98 7.84 -2.32
C GLU A 97 4.86 9.06 -2.58
N ALA A 98 4.34 10.11 -3.25
CA ALA A 98 5.07 11.36 -3.49
C ALA A 98 5.51 12.03 -2.18
N GLY A 99 4.61 12.09 -1.19
CA GLY A 99 4.88 12.66 0.13
C GLY A 99 5.98 11.89 0.88
N LEU A 100 5.89 10.56 0.92
CA LEU A 100 6.89 9.71 1.57
C LEU A 100 8.25 9.81 0.88
N LEU A 101 8.30 9.82 -0.46
CA LEU A 101 9.54 9.97 -1.21
C LEU A 101 10.18 11.34 -0.97
N SER A 102 9.39 12.40 -0.97
CA SER A 102 9.87 13.76 -0.65
C SER A 102 10.45 13.81 0.77
N LEU A 103 9.69 13.31 1.76
CA LEU A 103 10.14 13.26 3.17
C LEU A 103 11.38 12.40 3.39
N ALA A 104 11.55 11.31 2.63
CA ALA A 104 12.74 10.47 2.67
C ALA A 104 13.97 11.22 2.13
N ARG A 105 13.79 11.94 1.01
CA ARG A 105 14.84 12.76 0.41
C ARG A 105 15.23 13.94 1.30
N ASP A 106 14.27 14.62 1.90
CA ASP A 106 14.51 15.71 2.85
C ASP A 106 15.25 15.24 4.11
N ARG A 107 15.05 13.96 4.49
CA ARG A 107 15.80 13.30 5.59
C ARG A 107 17.15 12.71 5.16
N GLY A 108 17.59 12.98 3.94
CA GLY A 108 18.90 12.57 3.45
C GLY A 108 19.01 11.12 2.96
N MET A 109 17.92 10.35 2.91
CA MET A 109 17.96 8.97 2.40
C MET A 109 18.38 8.94 0.94
N THR A 110 19.43 8.20 0.61
CA THR A 110 19.94 8.02 -0.74
C THR A 110 18.93 7.30 -1.64
N TRP A 111 19.03 7.51 -2.96
CA TRP A 111 18.21 6.78 -3.92
C TRP A 111 18.40 5.25 -3.86
N GLN A 112 19.57 4.79 -3.40
CA GLN A 112 19.84 3.37 -3.21
C GLN A 112 19.07 2.80 -2.00
N GLU A 113 19.05 3.52 -0.88
CA GLU A 113 18.25 3.14 0.31
C GLU A 113 16.75 3.15 -0.02
N ILE A 114 16.29 4.16 -0.77
CA ILE A 114 14.90 4.23 -1.24
C ILE A 114 14.58 3.06 -2.18
N ALA A 115 15.46 2.74 -3.13
CA ALA A 115 15.28 1.60 -4.03
C ALA A 115 15.15 0.29 -3.24
N PHE A 116 16.01 0.08 -2.25
CA PHE A 116 15.92 -1.08 -1.37
C PHE A 116 14.58 -1.14 -0.63
N GLY A 117 14.13 -0.03 -0.04
CA GLY A 117 12.84 0.07 0.65
C GLY A 117 11.65 -0.25 -0.27
N LEU A 118 11.67 0.24 -1.51
CA LEU A 118 10.63 -0.01 -2.51
C LEU A 118 10.75 -1.38 -3.21
N GLY A 119 11.83 -2.13 -2.97
CA GLY A 119 12.13 -3.37 -3.70
C GLY A 119 12.44 -3.17 -5.18
N LEU A 120 13.03 -2.02 -5.54
CA LEU A 120 13.49 -1.71 -6.88
C LEU A 120 14.94 -2.16 -7.06
N GLY A 121 15.29 -2.58 -8.28
CA GLY A 121 16.62 -3.11 -8.58
C GLY A 121 17.73 -2.07 -8.67
N SER A 122 17.42 -0.76 -8.65
CA SER A 122 18.44 0.28 -8.77
C SER A 122 18.00 1.64 -8.24
N ALA A 123 18.98 2.48 -7.89
CA ALA A 123 18.78 3.88 -7.52
C ALA A 123 18.12 4.69 -8.67
N GLN A 124 18.47 4.38 -9.92
CA GLN A 124 17.86 4.99 -11.09
C GLN A 124 16.37 4.67 -11.18
N ALA A 125 15.97 3.42 -10.91
CA ALA A 125 14.56 3.03 -10.90
C ALA A 125 13.77 3.79 -9.81
N ALA A 126 14.38 4.00 -8.64
CA ALA A 126 13.76 4.80 -7.58
C ALA A 126 13.58 6.27 -7.99
N ARG A 127 14.61 6.88 -8.58
CA ARG A 127 14.53 8.27 -9.07
C ARG A 127 13.47 8.44 -10.16
N GLN A 128 13.43 7.55 -11.15
CA GLN A 128 12.42 7.59 -12.21
C GLN A 128 11.01 7.40 -11.65
N ARG A 129 10.84 6.55 -10.63
CA ARG A 129 9.55 6.37 -9.95
C ARG A 129 9.12 7.65 -9.25
N PHE A 130 10.03 8.32 -8.53
CA PHE A 130 9.77 9.63 -7.93
C PHE A 130 9.33 10.66 -8.97
N GLU A 131 10.08 10.82 -10.06
CA GLU A 131 9.76 11.77 -11.14
C GLU A 131 8.36 11.50 -11.74
N ARG A 132 8.01 10.23 -11.98
CA ARG A 132 6.68 9.84 -12.49
C ARG A 132 5.55 10.10 -11.49
N VAL A 133 5.75 9.81 -10.22
CA VAL A 133 4.70 9.97 -9.19
C VAL A 133 4.49 11.46 -8.91
N SER A 134 5.55 12.23 -8.71
CA SER A 134 5.48 13.68 -8.48
C SER A 134 4.86 14.45 -9.66
N GLY A 135 5.11 14.01 -10.89
CA GLY A 135 4.46 14.57 -12.08
C GLY A 135 2.95 14.29 -12.15
N ARG A 136 2.45 13.24 -11.49
CA ARG A 136 1.02 12.91 -11.44
C ARG A 136 0.28 13.60 -10.30
N THR A 137 0.99 14.02 -9.24
CA THR A 137 0.40 14.67 -8.06
C THR A 137 0.45 16.20 -8.12
N THR A 138 1.24 16.78 -9.02
CA THR A 138 1.19 18.21 -9.30
C THR A 138 -0.09 18.50 -10.09
N PRO A 139 -1.06 19.27 -9.57
CA PRO A 139 -2.24 19.63 -10.35
C PRO A 139 -1.77 20.32 -11.63
N ALA A 140 -2.32 19.91 -12.78
CA ALA A 140 -2.13 20.67 -14.01
C ALA A 140 -2.53 22.11 -13.72
N ALA A 141 -1.62 23.04 -13.96
CA ALA A 141 -1.94 24.46 -13.89
C ALA A 141 -2.91 24.75 -15.04
N ASP A 142 -4.21 24.70 -14.75
CA ASP A 142 -5.26 25.31 -15.55
C ASP A 142 -5.54 26.73 -15.04
#